data_AF-A0A3D1AUV5-F1
#
_entry.id   AF-A0A3D1AUV5-F1
#
_cell.length_a   1.000
_cell.length_b   1.000
_cell.length_c   1.000
_cell.angle_alpha   90.00
_cell.angle_beta   90.00
_cell.angle_gamma   90.00
#
_symmetry.space_group_name_H-M   'P 1'
#
loop_
_entity.id
_entity.type
_entity.pdbx_description
1 polymer ?
#
loop_
_entity_poly.entity_id
_entity_poly.type
_entity_poly.pdbx_seq_one_letter_code
_entity_poly.pdbx_strand_id
1 'polypeptide(L)'
;MHALVRARQCCSDRRGEQALELFDRAEAAGHAADDCAASRWTCWMLLGQMENAWRESDRIALRGAPDPHRFWDGEPLDNRRVMLRCLHGLGDTIQFIRFARELRPRVERLVVEAQPKLVELLRGVEGIDEVTTWGEPEPPWEKQIEVTELPRYFRTSLDTIPNRVPYIRVPREQQEMARARVPVNAARLRVGLNWAGGEWDATRSLAREQLAPLLRCEGVWFYDLQFQPGAGVAPTIMETAADILQLDLVLTVDTMVAHLAGALGRPVWTLLPFEADWRWMLGRDDTPWYPTMRLFRQHRPGEWGPVMARAARELAG
;
A
#
# COMPACT_ATOMS: atom_id res chain seq x y z
N MET A 1 -17.57 -7.30 26.44
CA MET A 1 -16.11 -7.15 26.21
C MET A 1 -15.47 -8.41 25.61
N HIS A 2 -15.68 -9.60 26.19
CA HIS A 2 -15.00 -10.84 25.75
C HIS A 2 -15.33 -11.30 24.31
N ALA A 3 -16.55 -11.05 23.82
CA ALA A 3 -16.98 -11.48 22.48
C ALA A 3 -16.22 -10.76 21.35
N LEU A 4 -16.16 -9.42 21.39
CA LEU A 4 -15.47 -8.62 20.39
C LEU A 4 -13.95 -8.88 20.37
N VAL A 5 -13.33 -9.04 21.56
CA VAL A 5 -11.90 -9.38 21.66
C VAL A 5 -11.62 -10.73 21.02
N ARG A 6 -12.45 -11.75 21.31
CA ARG A 6 -12.34 -13.07 20.69
C ARG A 6 -12.50 -13.02 19.17
N ALA A 7 -13.44 -12.22 18.67
CA ALA A 7 -13.64 -12.02 17.24
C ALA A 7 -12.42 -11.40 16.56
N ARG A 8 -11.85 -10.35 17.17
CA ARG A 8 -10.60 -9.71 16.70
C ARG A 8 -9.42 -10.68 16.71
N GLN A 9 -9.25 -11.45 17.79
CA GLN A 9 -8.21 -12.48 17.84
C GLN A 9 -8.38 -13.52 16.72
N CYS A 10 -9.62 -13.97 16.47
CA CYS A 10 -9.91 -14.91 15.38
C CYS A 10 -9.51 -14.33 14.01
N CYS A 11 -9.74 -13.04 13.78
CA CYS A 11 -9.30 -12.34 12.57
C CYS A 11 -7.76 -12.27 12.49
N SER A 12 -7.08 -11.88 13.57
CA SER A 12 -5.62 -11.84 13.68
C SER A 12 -4.96 -13.20 13.43
N ASP A 13 -5.59 -14.28 13.90
CA ASP A 13 -5.20 -15.67 13.65
C ASP A 13 -5.45 -16.13 12.19
N ARG A 14 -5.86 -15.20 11.31
CA ARG A 14 -6.12 -15.44 9.88
C ARG A 14 -7.30 -16.38 9.63
N ARG A 15 -8.25 -16.46 10.57
CA ARG A 15 -9.50 -17.24 10.46
C ARG A 15 -10.67 -16.32 10.13
N GLY A 16 -10.63 -15.72 8.94
CA GLY A 16 -11.56 -14.66 8.51
C GLY A 16 -13.04 -15.06 8.56
N GLU A 17 -13.40 -16.24 8.03
CA GLU A 17 -14.80 -16.70 8.01
C GLU A 17 -15.37 -16.91 9.42
N GLN A 18 -14.62 -17.55 10.31
CA GLN A 18 -15.03 -17.70 11.71
C GLN A 18 -15.10 -16.34 12.44
N ALA A 19 -14.20 -15.40 12.10
CA ALA A 19 -14.21 -14.08 12.71
C ALA A 19 -15.48 -13.29 12.36
N LEU A 20 -15.97 -13.40 11.11
CA LEU A 20 -17.21 -12.76 10.67
C LEU A 20 -18.42 -13.20 11.53
N GLU A 21 -18.61 -14.50 11.72
CA GLU A 21 -19.67 -15.03 12.58
C GLU A 21 -19.56 -14.51 14.03
N LEU A 22 -18.33 -14.39 14.53
CA LEU A 22 -18.08 -13.87 15.87
C LEU A 22 -18.38 -12.37 15.97
N PHE A 23 -18.14 -11.58 14.93
CA PHE A 23 -18.50 -10.16 14.89
C PHE A 23 -20.01 -9.96 14.83
N ASP A 24 -20.74 -10.77 14.06
CA ASP A 24 -22.21 -10.72 14.04
C ASP A 24 -22.81 -11.04 15.40
N ARG A 25 -22.26 -12.05 16.09
CA ARG A 25 -22.65 -12.39 17.46
C ARG A 25 -22.29 -11.29 18.46
N ALA A 26 -21.15 -10.61 18.27
CA ALA A 26 -20.76 -9.50 19.13
C ALA A 26 -21.70 -8.31 18.98
N GLU A 27 -22.05 -7.93 17.74
CA GLU A 27 -23.02 -6.87 17.46
C GLU A 27 -24.40 -7.21 18.02
N ALA A 28 -24.90 -8.43 17.81
CA ALA A 28 -26.17 -8.90 18.38
C ALA A 28 -26.19 -8.91 19.92
N ALA A 29 -25.02 -9.03 20.56
CA ALA A 29 -24.85 -8.92 22.00
C ALA A 29 -24.70 -7.47 22.51
N GLY A 30 -24.93 -6.47 21.65
CA GLY A 30 -24.94 -5.05 22.02
C GLY A 30 -23.57 -4.37 22.01
N HIS A 31 -22.55 -4.97 21.38
CA HIS A 31 -21.30 -4.26 21.13
C HIS A 31 -21.47 -3.14 20.10
N ALA A 32 -20.58 -2.14 20.11
CA ALA A 32 -20.64 -0.99 19.21
C ALA A 32 -20.72 -1.44 17.73
N ALA A 33 -21.77 -1.00 17.06
CA ALA A 33 -22.11 -1.48 15.72
C ALA A 33 -21.08 -1.05 14.66
N ASP A 34 -20.47 0.12 14.81
CA ASP A 34 -19.39 0.60 13.93
C ASP A 34 -18.09 -0.18 14.15
N ASP A 35 -17.74 -0.51 15.40
CA ASP A 35 -16.58 -1.35 15.69
C ASP A 35 -16.72 -2.75 15.07
N CYS A 36 -17.92 -3.33 15.14
CA CYS A 36 -18.21 -4.63 14.54
C CYS A 36 -18.17 -4.55 13.01
N ALA A 37 -18.81 -3.53 12.42
CA ALA A 37 -18.81 -3.31 10.97
C ALA A 37 -17.39 -3.05 10.43
N ALA A 38 -16.58 -2.21 11.09
CA ALA A 38 -15.20 -1.96 10.72
C ALA A 38 -14.34 -3.24 10.83
N SER A 39 -14.59 -4.08 11.83
CA SER A 39 -13.86 -5.34 11.97
C SER A 39 -14.25 -6.36 10.89
N ARG A 40 -15.55 -6.46 10.56
CA ARG A 40 -16.01 -7.28 9.41
C ARG A 40 -15.49 -6.75 8.09
N TRP A 41 -15.42 -5.43 7.91
CA TRP A 41 -14.82 -4.80 6.74
C TRP A 41 -13.40 -5.35 6.50
N THR A 42 -12.57 -5.38 7.56
CA THR A 42 -11.22 -5.95 7.49
C THR A 42 -11.22 -7.42 7.13
N CYS A 43 -12.13 -8.23 7.71
CA CYS A 43 -12.27 -9.64 7.34
C CYS A 43 -12.65 -9.82 5.86
N TRP A 44 -13.62 -9.05 5.37
CA TRP A 44 -14.05 -9.11 3.97
C TRP A 44 -12.91 -8.74 3.02
N MET A 45 -12.14 -7.70 3.36
CA MET A 45 -10.95 -7.33 2.61
C MET A 45 -9.87 -8.41 2.60
N LEU A 46 -9.58 -9.01 3.76
CA LEU A 46 -8.65 -10.13 3.87
C LEU A 46 -9.08 -11.34 3.02
N LEU A 47 -10.38 -11.59 2.93
CA LEU A 47 -10.98 -12.66 2.11
C LEU A 47 -11.11 -12.28 0.62
N GLY A 48 -10.72 -11.06 0.21
CA GLY A 48 -10.86 -10.58 -1.16
C GLY A 48 -12.30 -10.27 -1.59
N GLN A 49 -13.24 -10.19 -0.65
CA GLN A 49 -14.66 -9.92 -0.89
C GLN A 49 -14.98 -8.42 -0.74
N MET A 50 -14.38 -7.59 -1.60
CA MET A 50 -14.43 -6.12 -1.49
C MET A 50 -15.85 -5.53 -1.47
N GLU A 51 -16.77 -6.10 -2.26
CA GLU A 51 -18.17 -5.67 -2.28
C GLU A 51 -18.85 -5.78 -0.90
N ASN A 52 -18.56 -6.85 -0.14
CA ASN A 52 -19.07 -7.00 1.21
C ASN A 52 -18.42 -5.98 2.17
N ALA A 53 -17.13 -5.67 1.98
CA ALA A 53 -16.48 -4.61 2.73
C ALA A 53 -17.17 -3.25 2.46
N TRP A 54 -17.45 -2.90 1.20
CA TRP A 54 -18.12 -1.63 0.88
C TRP A 54 -19.51 -1.50 1.51
N ARG A 55 -20.24 -2.61 1.65
CA ARG A 55 -21.52 -2.61 2.38
C ARG A 55 -21.34 -2.29 3.86
N GLU A 56 -20.27 -2.74 4.51
CA GLU A 56 -19.96 -2.32 5.88
C GLU A 56 -19.62 -0.83 5.94
N SER A 57 -18.87 -0.29 4.97
CA SER A 57 -18.59 1.15 4.90
C SER A 57 -19.86 2.00 4.74
N ASP A 58 -20.84 1.50 3.97
CA ASP A 58 -22.14 2.13 3.79
C ASP A 58 -23.01 2.05 5.05
N ARG A 59 -23.01 0.91 5.76
CA ARG A 59 -23.68 0.77 7.06
C ARG A 59 -23.14 1.77 8.07
N ILE A 60 -21.81 1.93 8.14
CA ILE A 60 -21.17 2.94 8.98
C ILE A 60 -21.60 4.34 8.55
N ALA A 61 -21.63 4.62 7.23
CA ALA A 61 -22.09 5.92 6.71
C ALA A 61 -23.52 6.26 7.15
N LEU A 62 -24.43 5.30 7.04
CA LEU A 62 -25.85 5.48 7.34
C LEU A 62 -26.12 5.77 8.83
N ARG A 63 -25.22 5.40 9.74
CA ARG A 63 -25.35 5.73 11.16
C ARG A 63 -24.99 7.18 11.47
N GLY A 64 -24.32 7.87 10.54
CA GLY A 64 -24.12 9.32 10.59
C GLY A 64 -23.19 9.81 11.71
N ALA A 65 -22.41 8.92 12.33
CA ALA A 65 -21.39 9.33 13.29
C ALA A 65 -20.30 10.14 12.55
N PRO A 66 -19.87 11.30 13.10
CA PRO A 66 -18.82 12.08 12.49
C PRO A 66 -17.51 11.29 12.52
N ASP A 67 -16.91 11.11 11.34
CA ASP A 67 -15.60 10.49 11.16
C ASP A 67 -14.64 11.56 10.61
N PRO A 68 -13.64 12.00 11.40
CA PRO A 68 -12.71 13.06 10.97
C PRO A 68 -11.83 12.64 9.79
N HIS A 69 -11.84 11.36 9.40
CA HIS A 69 -11.07 10.81 8.30
C HIS A 69 -11.92 10.50 7.05
N ARG A 70 -13.24 10.75 7.11
CA ARG A 70 -14.16 10.58 5.98
C ARG A 70 -14.50 11.94 5.38
N PHE A 71 -14.02 12.19 4.16
CA PHE A 71 -14.22 13.47 3.49
C PHE A 71 -15.34 13.42 2.47
N TRP A 72 -15.54 12.26 1.86
CA TRP A 72 -16.61 12.09 0.88
C TRP A 72 -17.99 12.01 1.57
N ASP A 73 -18.88 12.89 1.15
CA ASP A 73 -20.24 13.02 1.68
C ASP A 73 -21.25 12.05 1.05
N GLY A 74 -20.80 11.17 0.15
CA GLY A 74 -21.66 10.23 -0.57
C GLY A 74 -22.28 10.79 -1.85
N GLU A 75 -22.10 12.09 -2.13
CA GLU A 75 -22.64 12.73 -3.33
C GLU A 75 -21.74 12.47 -4.57
N PRO A 76 -22.30 12.49 -5.79
CA PRO A 76 -21.50 12.36 -7.01
C PRO A 76 -20.42 13.46 -7.13
N LEU A 77 -19.28 13.08 -7.71
CA LEU A 77 -18.17 14.00 -7.99
C LEU A 77 -18.21 14.57 -9.42
N ASP A 78 -19.14 14.09 -10.25
CA ASP A 78 -19.19 14.38 -11.68
C ASP A 78 -19.32 15.87 -11.99
N ASN A 79 -18.49 16.36 -12.93
CA ASN A 79 -18.41 17.75 -13.35
C ASN A 79 -18.13 18.76 -12.22
N ARG A 80 -17.48 18.32 -11.12
CA ARG A 80 -17.06 19.20 -10.03
C ARG A 80 -15.56 19.46 -10.03
N ARG A 81 -15.15 20.53 -9.37
CA ARG A 81 -13.77 20.75 -8.94
C ARG A 81 -13.53 19.97 -7.65
N VAL A 82 -12.73 18.93 -7.73
CA VAL A 82 -12.52 17.96 -6.65
C VAL A 82 -11.14 18.15 -6.02
N MET A 83 -11.12 18.25 -4.70
CA MET A 83 -9.91 18.14 -3.88
C MET A 83 -9.75 16.69 -3.39
N LEU A 84 -8.69 16.02 -3.84
CA LEU A 84 -8.32 14.69 -3.40
C LEU A 84 -7.31 14.80 -2.25
N ARG A 85 -7.73 14.37 -1.05
CA ARG A 85 -6.94 14.47 0.18
C ARG A 85 -6.10 13.22 0.39
N CYS A 86 -4.79 13.38 0.60
CA CYS A 86 -3.88 12.29 0.95
C CYS A 86 -3.36 12.48 2.38
N LEU A 87 -4.05 11.88 3.34
CA LEU A 87 -3.85 12.17 4.77
C LEU A 87 -3.21 11.01 5.54
N HIS A 88 -3.16 9.82 4.93
CA HIS A 88 -2.61 8.61 5.52
C HIS A 88 -1.09 8.46 5.25
N GLY A 89 -0.58 7.23 5.23
CA GLY A 89 0.83 6.97 4.99
C GLY A 89 1.26 7.25 3.55
N LEU A 90 2.56 7.42 3.33
CA LEU A 90 3.14 7.60 1.99
C LEU A 90 2.79 6.43 1.05
N GLY A 91 2.74 5.21 1.59
CA GLY A 91 2.36 4.00 0.86
C GLY A 91 0.90 4.01 0.41
N ASP A 92 -0.01 4.52 1.25
CA ASP A 92 -1.43 4.65 0.90
C ASP A 92 -1.63 5.66 -0.24
N THR A 93 -0.97 6.82 -0.15
CA THR A 93 -0.98 7.81 -1.23
C THR A 93 -0.50 7.18 -2.54
N ILE A 94 0.67 6.53 -2.54
CA ILE A 94 1.22 5.90 -3.76
C ILE A 94 0.32 4.78 -4.26
N GLN A 95 -0.28 3.98 -3.37
CA GLN A 95 -1.17 2.92 -3.78
C GLN A 95 -2.42 3.49 -4.43
N PHE A 96 -3.15 4.36 -3.75
CA PHE A 96 -4.50 4.75 -4.18
C PHE A 96 -4.54 5.90 -5.19
N ILE A 97 -3.44 6.64 -5.38
CA ILE A 97 -3.38 7.66 -6.45
C ILE A 97 -3.59 7.08 -7.85
N ARG A 98 -3.45 5.76 -8.03
CA ARG A 98 -3.80 5.04 -9.27
C ARG A 98 -5.20 5.37 -9.80
N PHE A 99 -6.14 5.70 -8.91
CA PHE A 99 -7.53 6.03 -9.28
C PHE A 99 -7.65 7.44 -9.87
N ALA A 100 -6.63 8.30 -9.76
CA ALA A 100 -6.65 9.64 -10.34
C ALA A 100 -6.95 9.60 -11.85
N ARG A 101 -6.38 8.62 -12.58
CA ARG A 101 -6.65 8.43 -14.01
C ARG A 101 -8.12 8.12 -14.31
N GLU A 102 -8.78 7.36 -13.45
CA GLU A 102 -10.19 6.99 -13.63
C GLU A 102 -11.16 8.07 -13.16
N LEU A 103 -10.75 8.84 -12.15
CA LEU A 103 -11.53 9.95 -11.61
C LEU A 103 -11.48 11.17 -12.51
N ARG A 104 -10.31 11.49 -13.08
CA ARG A 104 -10.10 12.68 -13.90
C ARG A 104 -11.14 12.91 -15.00
N PRO A 105 -11.53 11.93 -15.83
CA PRO A 105 -12.51 12.15 -16.89
C PRO A 105 -13.94 12.39 -16.40
N ARG A 106 -14.23 12.15 -15.11
CA ARG A 106 -15.55 12.39 -14.52
C ARG A 106 -15.68 13.78 -13.92
N VAL A 107 -14.57 14.39 -13.52
CA VAL A 107 -14.53 15.66 -12.77
C VAL A 107 -14.10 16.81 -13.67
N GLU A 108 -14.52 18.03 -13.36
CA GLU A 108 -14.07 19.24 -14.07
C GLU A 108 -12.56 19.44 -13.88
N ARG A 109 -12.13 19.30 -12.62
CA ARG A 109 -10.74 19.51 -12.18
C ARG A 109 -10.41 18.60 -11.00
N LEU A 110 -9.23 17.99 -11.00
CA LEU A 110 -8.71 17.19 -9.91
C LEU A 110 -7.44 17.83 -9.34
N VAL A 111 -7.55 18.38 -8.13
CA VAL A 111 -6.43 18.87 -7.33
C VAL A 111 -6.10 17.82 -6.28
N VAL A 112 -4.82 17.52 -6.10
CA VAL A 112 -4.35 16.56 -5.08
C VAL A 112 -3.60 17.32 -4.00
N GLU A 113 -4.07 17.24 -2.76
CA GLU A 113 -3.33 17.69 -1.58
C GLU A 113 -2.60 16.50 -0.95
N ALA A 114 -1.28 16.56 -0.90
CA ALA A 114 -0.46 15.44 -0.44
C ALA A 114 0.66 15.84 0.53
N GLN A 115 1.31 14.82 1.09
CA GLN A 115 2.50 14.96 1.90
C GLN A 115 3.60 15.68 1.09
N PRO A 116 4.37 16.63 1.67
CA PRO A 116 5.41 17.39 0.97
C PRO A 116 6.41 16.49 0.21
N LYS A 117 6.74 15.33 0.79
CA LYS A 117 7.68 14.35 0.23
C LYS A 117 7.22 13.69 -1.06
N LEU A 118 5.92 13.75 -1.39
CA LEU A 118 5.34 13.13 -2.58
C LEU A 118 5.00 14.12 -3.68
N VAL A 119 5.04 15.44 -3.41
CA VAL A 119 4.61 16.47 -4.38
C VAL A 119 5.29 16.31 -5.74
N GLU A 120 6.61 16.16 -5.76
CA GLU A 120 7.38 16.01 -7.01
C GLU A 120 6.99 14.74 -7.77
N LEU A 121 6.76 13.64 -7.04
CA LEU A 121 6.37 12.35 -7.62
C LEU A 121 4.97 12.41 -8.24
N LEU A 122 4.02 13.04 -7.53
CA LEU A 122 2.62 13.08 -7.93
C LEU A 122 2.37 13.99 -9.13
N ARG A 123 3.19 15.02 -9.36
CA ARG A 123 3.13 15.85 -10.58
C ARG A 123 3.29 15.05 -11.87
N GLY A 124 3.93 13.88 -11.82
CA GLY A 124 4.10 12.97 -12.95
C GLY A 124 2.97 11.96 -13.17
N VAL A 125 1.95 11.95 -12.30
CA VAL A 125 0.84 10.98 -12.36
C VAL A 125 -0.24 11.47 -13.31
N GLU A 126 -0.62 10.60 -14.25
CA GLU A 126 -1.68 10.86 -15.22
C GLU A 126 -3.03 11.03 -14.52
N GLY A 127 -3.76 12.09 -14.89
CA GLY A 127 -5.08 12.40 -14.34
C GLY A 127 -5.08 13.47 -13.25
N ILE A 128 -3.92 13.95 -12.80
CA ILE A 128 -3.84 15.04 -11.82
C ILE A 128 -3.66 16.37 -12.56
N ASP A 129 -4.51 17.37 -12.29
CA ASP A 129 -4.36 18.71 -12.89
C ASP A 129 -3.41 19.59 -12.07
N GLU A 130 -3.43 19.44 -10.75
CA GLU A 130 -2.59 20.22 -9.83
C GLU A 130 -2.26 19.41 -8.57
N VAL A 131 -1.07 19.62 -8.02
CA VAL A 131 -0.65 19.06 -6.73
C VAL A 131 -0.28 20.21 -5.79
N THR A 132 -0.92 20.26 -4.63
CA THR A 132 -0.58 21.15 -3.51
C THR A 132 -0.16 20.33 -2.30
N THR A 133 0.35 20.98 -1.26
CA THR A 133 0.78 20.33 -0.02
C THR A 133 0.22 21.02 1.21
N TRP A 134 0.28 20.32 2.33
CA TRP A 134 -0.19 20.80 3.63
C TRP A 134 0.35 22.18 3.99
N GLY A 135 -0.56 23.08 4.36
CA GLY A 135 -0.23 24.44 4.79
C GLY A 135 -0.12 25.46 3.65
N GLU A 136 -0.21 25.03 2.39
CA GLU A 136 -0.40 25.94 1.27
C GLU A 136 -1.87 26.37 1.14
N PRO A 137 -2.16 27.57 0.60
CA PRO A 137 -3.53 27.97 0.30
C PRO A 137 -4.19 27.00 -0.68
N GLU A 138 -5.35 26.46 -0.30
CA GLU A 138 -6.09 25.54 -1.15
C GLU A 138 -6.67 26.26 -2.37
N PRO A 139 -6.49 25.73 -3.59
CA PRO A 139 -7.23 26.17 -4.76
C PRO A 139 -8.75 26.00 -4.57
N PRO A 140 -9.61 26.75 -5.28
CA PRO A 140 -11.05 26.58 -5.17
C PRO A 140 -11.52 25.16 -5.53
N TRP A 141 -12.28 24.54 -4.63
CA TRP A 141 -12.90 23.22 -4.80
C TRP A 141 -14.39 23.26 -4.39
N GLU A 142 -15.17 22.28 -4.86
CA GLU A 142 -16.60 22.12 -4.54
C GLU A 142 -16.89 20.83 -3.79
N LYS A 143 -16.10 19.78 -4.07
CA LYS A 143 -16.18 18.48 -3.42
C LYS A 143 -14.79 18.04 -3.00
N GLN A 144 -14.74 17.16 -2.01
CA GLN A 144 -13.51 16.53 -1.57
C GLN A 144 -13.74 15.05 -1.27
N ILE A 145 -12.65 14.30 -1.34
CA ILE A 145 -12.63 12.86 -1.08
C ILE A 145 -11.23 12.49 -0.60
N GLU A 146 -11.11 11.58 0.34
CA GLU A 146 -9.81 11.04 0.74
C GLU A 146 -9.38 9.92 -0.20
N VAL A 147 -8.08 9.79 -0.47
CA VAL A 147 -7.55 8.86 -1.47
C VAL A 147 -7.91 7.38 -1.19
N THR A 148 -8.00 6.99 0.07
CA THR A 148 -8.41 5.65 0.51
C THR A 148 -9.92 5.40 0.38
N GLU A 149 -10.73 6.44 0.14
CA GLU A 149 -12.16 6.32 -0.15
C GLU A 149 -12.44 6.02 -1.64
N LEU A 150 -11.47 6.26 -2.53
CA LEU A 150 -11.62 6.03 -3.98
C LEU A 150 -12.04 4.59 -4.33
N PRO A 151 -11.45 3.53 -3.74
CA PRO A 151 -11.92 2.17 -3.98
C PRO A 151 -13.42 1.97 -3.66
N ARG A 152 -13.93 2.58 -2.59
CA ARG A 152 -15.35 2.55 -2.23
C ARG A 152 -16.19 3.36 -3.22
N TYR A 153 -15.74 4.57 -3.59
CA TYR A 153 -16.40 5.42 -4.59
C TYR A 153 -16.60 4.68 -5.92
N PHE A 154 -15.56 3.98 -6.40
CA PHE A 154 -15.61 3.19 -7.63
C PHE A 154 -16.26 1.80 -7.47
N ARG A 155 -16.64 1.40 -6.26
CA ARG A 155 -17.12 0.04 -5.94
C ARG A 155 -16.16 -1.03 -6.46
N THR A 156 -14.87 -0.80 -6.20
CA THR A 156 -13.80 -1.63 -6.74
C THR A 156 -13.93 -3.08 -6.29
N SER A 157 -13.83 -3.99 -7.24
CA SER A 157 -13.70 -5.44 -7.04
C SER A 157 -12.30 -5.90 -7.47
N LEU A 158 -11.93 -7.14 -7.20
CA LEU A 158 -10.63 -7.67 -7.61
C LEU A 158 -10.37 -7.53 -9.13
N ASP A 159 -11.43 -7.66 -9.93
CA ASP A 159 -11.36 -7.59 -11.40
C ASP A 159 -11.31 -6.16 -11.93
N THR A 160 -11.72 -5.17 -11.11
CA THR A 160 -11.78 -3.75 -11.51
C THR A 160 -10.73 -2.90 -10.83
N ILE A 161 -9.82 -3.47 -10.05
CA ILE A 161 -8.68 -2.72 -9.50
C ILE A 161 -7.87 -2.13 -10.67
N PRO A 162 -7.61 -0.81 -10.69
CA PRO A 162 -6.70 -0.22 -11.66
C PRO A 162 -5.28 -0.70 -11.41
N ASN A 163 -4.89 -1.80 -12.06
CA ASN A 163 -3.59 -2.46 -11.86
C ASN A 163 -2.61 -2.20 -13.02
N ARG A 164 -2.97 -1.33 -13.97
CA ARG A 164 -2.09 -0.93 -15.08
C ARG A 164 -0.91 -0.13 -14.54
N VAL A 165 0.28 -0.69 -14.68
CA VAL A 165 1.57 -0.11 -14.30
C VAL A 165 2.46 0.12 -15.54
N PRO A 166 3.41 1.06 -15.51
CA PRO A 166 3.60 2.06 -14.45
C PRO A 166 2.52 3.15 -14.48
N TYR A 167 2.16 3.66 -13.31
CA TYR A 167 1.32 4.87 -13.16
C TYR A 167 2.04 6.04 -12.49
N ILE A 168 3.30 5.82 -12.10
CA ILE A 168 4.25 6.85 -11.67
C ILE A 168 5.40 6.90 -12.67
N ARG A 169 5.84 8.11 -13.04
CA ARG A 169 6.94 8.33 -13.96
C ARG A 169 8.07 9.08 -13.26
N VAL A 170 9.30 8.63 -13.48
CA VAL A 170 10.50 9.29 -13.00
C VAL A 170 11.11 10.11 -14.16
N PRO A 171 11.42 11.40 -13.98
CA PRO A 171 12.08 12.21 -15.00
C PRO A 171 13.39 11.59 -15.49
N ARG A 172 13.73 11.82 -16.77
CA ARG A 172 14.91 11.22 -17.40
C ARG A 172 16.21 11.60 -16.67
N GLU A 173 16.34 12.84 -16.24
CA GLU A 173 17.51 13.34 -15.50
C GLU A 173 17.76 12.55 -14.21
N GLN A 174 16.70 12.30 -13.44
CA GLN A 174 16.78 11.50 -12.21
C GLN A 174 17.23 10.06 -12.50
N GLN A 175 16.75 9.46 -13.60
CA GLN A 175 17.18 8.14 -14.03
C GLN A 175 18.65 8.11 -14.46
N GLU A 176 19.15 9.17 -15.12
CA GLU A 176 20.56 9.28 -15.52
C GLU A 176 21.48 9.41 -14.30
N MET A 177 21.08 10.18 -13.28
CA MET A 177 21.78 10.25 -12.00
C MET A 177 21.81 8.90 -11.28
N ALA A 178 20.70 8.16 -11.31
CA ALA A 178 20.60 6.85 -10.67
C ALA A 178 21.53 5.80 -11.29
N ARG A 179 21.83 5.88 -12.60
CA ARG A 179 22.78 4.96 -13.27
C ARG A 179 24.19 5.03 -12.69
N ALA A 180 24.58 6.16 -12.12
CA ALA A 180 25.87 6.30 -11.44
C ALA A 180 25.87 5.60 -10.07
N ARG A 181 24.73 5.56 -9.37
CA ARG A 181 24.57 4.90 -8.06
C ARG A 181 24.37 3.39 -8.19
N VAL A 182 23.63 2.97 -9.23
CA VAL A 182 23.33 1.57 -9.53
C VAL A 182 23.92 1.24 -10.92
N PRO A 183 25.23 0.96 -11.00
CA PRO A 183 25.88 0.68 -12.27
C PRO A 183 25.31 -0.58 -12.93
N VAL A 184 25.31 -0.58 -14.27
CA VAL A 184 24.89 -1.76 -15.05
C VAL A 184 25.87 -2.90 -14.79
N ASN A 185 25.34 -4.08 -14.46
CA ASN A 185 26.10 -5.31 -14.38
C ASN A 185 25.31 -6.43 -15.06
N ALA A 186 25.78 -6.89 -16.21
CA ALA A 186 25.12 -7.97 -16.95
C ALA A 186 25.39 -9.38 -16.36
N ALA A 187 26.40 -9.51 -15.49
CA ALA A 187 26.82 -10.77 -14.90
C ALA A 187 26.17 -11.07 -13.54
N ARG A 188 25.44 -10.11 -12.95
CA ARG A 188 24.81 -10.27 -11.64
C ARG A 188 23.42 -9.65 -11.60
N LEU A 189 22.50 -10.30 -10.90
CA LEU A 189 21.17 -9.77 -10.63
C LEU A 189 21.26 -8.62 -9.61
N ARG A 190 20.74 -7.44 -9.94
CA ARG A 190 20.74 -6.26 -9.05
C ARG A 190 19.44 -6.21 -8.26
N VAL A 191 19.54 -6.41 -6.95
CA VAL A 191 18.39 -6.52 -6.04
C VAL A 191 18.40 -5.37 -5.05
N GLY A 192 17.35 -4.57 -5.05
CA GLY A 192 17.11 -3.58 -3.99
C GLY A 192 16.58 -4.24 -2.72
N LEU A 193 17.08 -3.86 -1.56
CA LEU A 193 16.70 -4.46 -0.28
C LEU A 193 16.17 -3.41 0.69
N ASN A 194 14.93 -3.57 1.15
CA ASN A 194 14.34 -2.75 2.23
C ASN A 194 13.69 -3.69 3.27
N TRP A 195 14.35 -3.90 4.41
CA TRP A 195 14.00 -5.00 5.34
C TRP A 195 13.31 -4.54 6.63
N ALA A 196 13.22 -3.23 6.86
CA ALA A 196 12.51 -2.67 7.99
C ALA A 196 11.51 -1.59 7.55
N GLY A 197 10.40 -1.51 8.26
CA GLY A 197 9.47 -0.38 8.19
C GLY A 197 9.80 0.70 9.23
N GLY A 198 8.97 1.74 9.27
CA GLY A 198 8.99 2.71 10.37
C GLY A 198 8.45 2.10 11.67
N GLU A 199 8.63 2.84 12.77
CA GLU A 199 8.41 2.37 14.15
C GLU A 199 6.97 1.99 14.50
N TRP A 200 5.98 2.34 13.66
CA TRP A 200 4.56 2.12 13.95
C TRP A 200 4.15 0.64 14.00
N ASP A 201 4.88 -0.23 13.31
CA ASP A 201 4.71 -1.68 13.37
C ASP A 201 6.07 -2.35 13.21
N ALA A 202 6.56 -2.92 14.31
CA ALA A 202 7.82 -3.64 14.36
C ALA A 202 7.71 -5.08 13.83
N THR A 203 6.49 -5.64 13.76
CA THR A 203 6.29 -7.06 13.41
C THR A 203 6.60 -7.35 11.94
N ARG A 204 6.44 -6.34 11.08
CA ARG A 204 6.81 -6.38 9.66
C ARG A 204 8.30 -6.15 9.39
N SER A 205 9.12 -5.84 10.39
CA SER A 205 10.55 -5.57 10.22
C SER A 205 11.38 -6.82 10.52
N LEU A 206 12.48 -6.99 9.80
CA LEU A 206 13.49 -8.02 10.05
C LEU A 206 14.69 -7.43 10.79
N ALA A 207 15.31 -8.23 11.65
CA ALA A 207 16.66 -7.96 12.12
C ALA A 207 17.68 -8.24 11.00
N ARG A 208 18.80 -7.51 10.99
CA ARG A 208 19.80 -7.59 9.91
C ARG A 208 20.35 -9.01 9.74
N GLU A 209 20.50 -9.74 10.84
CA GLU A 209 21.01 -11.11 10.87
C GLU A 209 20.08 -12.09 10.14
N GLN A 210 18.79 -11.79 10.09
CA GLN A 210 17.79 -12.61 9.40
C GLN A 210 17.92 -12.51 7.87
N LEU A 211 18.64 -11.51 7.35
CA LEU A 211 18.92 -11.36 5.92
C LEU A 211 20.04 -12.29 5.42
N ALA A 212 20.80 -12.91 6.33
CA ALA A 212 21.96 -13.73 5.99
C ALA A 212 21.71 -14.80 4.92
N PRO A 213 20.55 -15.48 4.84
CA PRO A 213 20.25 -16.41 3.74
C PRO A 213 20.28 -15.75 2.35
N LEU A 214 19.76 -14.52 2.20
CA LEU A 214 19.75 -13.80 0.92
C LEU A 214 21.14 -13.31 0.56
N LEU A 215 21.85 -12.73 1.55
CA LEU A 215 23.16 -12.11 1.32
C LEU A 215 24.25 -13.12 0.93
N ARG A 216 23.98 -14.42 1.09
CA ARG A 216 24.85 -15.52 0.66
C ARG A 216 24.54 -16.03 -0.75
N CYS A 217 23.47 -15.57 -1.40
CA CYS A 217 23.16 -15.96 -2.78
C CYS A 217 24.26 -15.47 -3.74
N GLU A 218 24.89 -16.41 -4.43
CA GLU A 218 25.87 -16.10 -5.47
C GLU A 218 25.19 -15.45 -6.69
N GLY A 219 25.94 -14.66 -7.46
CA GLY A 219 25.40 -14.00 -8.65
C GLY A 219 24.43 -12.84 -8.37
N VAL A 220 24.20 -12.46 -7.11
CA VAL A 220 23.33 -11.34 -6.72
C VAL A 220 24.16 -10.17 -6.18
N TRP A 221 23.76 -8.95 -6.52
CA TRP A 221 24.26 -7.70 -5.94
C TRP A 221 23.12 -6.96 -5.26
N PHE A 222 23.26 -6.77 -3.95
CA PHE A 222 22.27 -6.07 -3.14
C PHE A 222 22.58 -4.58 -3.05
N TYR A 223 21.54 -3.77 -3.26
CA TYR A 223 21.55 -2.32 -3.10
C TYR A 223 20.63 -1.96 -1.93
N ASP A 224 21.11 -1.08 -1.05
CA ASP A 224 20.34 -0.64 0.10
C ASP A 224 19.23 0.32 -0.35
N LEU A 225 17.98 -0.08 -0.13
CA LEU A 225 16.78 0.75 -0.31
C LEU A 225 16.12 1.07 1.04
N GLN A 226 16.80 0.83 2.16
CA GLN A 226 16.26 1.04 3.49
C GLN A 226 15.91 2.51 3.69
N PHE A 227 14.61 2.79 3.67
CA PHE A 227 14.12 4.15 3.81
C PHE A 227 14.05 4.52 5.29
N GLN A 228 15.12 5.12 5.84
CA GLN A 228 15.16 5.58 7.23
C GLN A 228 14.96 7.10 7.31
N PRO A 229 13.98 7.59 8.09
CA PRO A 229 13.94 8.99 8.46
C PRO A 229 15.12 9.33 9.39
N GLY A 230 16.00 10.25 9.00
CA GLY A 230 16.89 10.95 9.95
C GLY A 230 18.33 10.45 10.10
N ALA A 231 18.83 9.52 9.28
CA ALA A 231 20.26 9.17 9.26
C ALA A 231 20.94 9.72 7.99
N GLY A 232 21.56 10.92 8.09
CA GLY A 232 22.26 11.57 6.98
C GLY A 232 21.34 12.24 5.94
N VAL A 233 21.88 12.59 4.76
CA VAL A 233 21.06 13.00 3.60
C VAL A 233 20.46 11.73 2.99
N ALA A 234 19.38 11.25 3.60
CA ALA A 234 18.61 10.12 3.06
C ALA A 234 18.08 10.50 1.66
N PRO A 235 18.06 9.56 0.70
CA PRO A 235 17.54 9.84 -0.63
C PRO A 235 16.08 10.29 -0.54
N THR A 236 15.72 11.26 -1.37
CA THR A 236 14.34 11.65 -1.60
C THR A 236 13.55 10.47 -2.17
N ILE A 237 12.22 10.54 -2.12
CA ILE A 237 11.36 9.51 -2.72
C ILE A 237 11.57 9.46 -4.25
N MET A 238 11.83 10.60 -4.90
CA MET A 238 12.17 10.66 -6.32
C MET A 238 13.50 9.94 -6.62
N GLU A 239 14.55 10.16 -5.82
CA GLU A 239 15.82 9.44 -5.97
C GLU A 239 15.65 7.94 -5.74
N THR A 240 14.89 7.55 -4.71
CA THR A 240 14.56 6.14 -4.44
C THR A 240 13.82 5.51 -5.62
N ALA A 241 12.85 6.22 -6.21
CA ALA A 241 12.14 5.78 -7.41
C ALA A 241 13.10 5.59 -8.61
N ALA A 242 14.02 6.53 -8.79
CA ALA A 242 15.01 6.46 -9.86
C ALA A 242 15.99 5.29 -9.70
N ASP A 243 16.41 5.02 -8.46
CA ASP A 243 17.27 3.87 -8.12
C ASP A 243 16.53 2.55 -8.37
N ILE A 244 15.27 2.45 -7.96
CA ILE A 244 14.40 1.29 -8.24
C ILE A 244 14.33 0.96 -9.74
N LEU A 245 14.28 1.98 -10.62
CA LEU A 245 14.26 1.75 -12.06
C LEU A 245 15.55 1.13 -12.62
N GLN A 246 16.67 1.23 -11.89
CA GLN A 246 17.94 0.61 -12.29
C GLN A 246 18.08 -0.84 -11.80
N LEU A 247 17.18 -1.31 -10.94
CA LEU A 247 17.24 -2.63 -10.31
C LEU A 247 16.43 -3.66 -11.11
N ASP A 248 16.88 -4.91 -11.04
CA ASP A 248 16.22 -6.04 -11.69
C ASP A 248 15.08 -6.60 -10.84
N LEU A 249 15.20 -6.47 -9.52
CA LEU A 249 14.20 -6.87 -8.52
C LEU A 249 14.26 -5.95 -7.30
N VAL A 250 13.11 -5.69 -6.67
CA VAL A 250 13.03 -5.09 -5.33
C VAL A 250 12.53 -6.15 -4.36
N LEU A 251 13.27 -6.39 -3.28
CA LEU A 251 12.89 -7.27 -2.19
C LEU A 251 12.65 -6.40 -0.94
N THR A 252 11.40 -6.33 -0.49
CA THR A 252 11.02 -5.38 0.56
C THR A 252 9.97 -5.93 1.50
N VAL A 253 9.95 -5.47 2.74
CA VAL A 253 8.79 -5.62 3.62
C VAL A 253 7.64 -4.71 3.19
N ASP A 254 6.46 -4.86 3.82
CA ASP A 254 5.26 -4.03 3.58
C ASP A 254 5.47 -2.56 4.00
N THR A 255 5.99 -1.76 3.06
CA THR A 255 6.33 -0.34 3.23
C THR A 255 6.01 0.46 1.97
N MET A 256 6.22 1.77 2.06
CA MET A 256 6.20 2.68 0.91
C MET A 256 7.03 2.17 -0.28
N VAL A 257 8.17 1.51 -0.04
CA VAL A 257 9.04 0.98 -1.10
C VAL A 257 8.35 -0.12 -1.91
N ALA A 258 7.52 -0.96 -1.27
CA ALA A 258 6.72 -1.98 -1.97
C ALA A 258 5.75 -1.33 -2.95
N HIS A 259 5.03 -0.31 -2.48
CA HIS A 259 4.06 0.43 -3.28
C HIS A 259 4.72 1.24 -4.40
N LEU A 260 5.86 1.88 -4.12
CA LEU A 260 6.62 2.66 -5.09
C LEU A 260 7.14 1.76 -6.22
N ALA A 261 7.79 0.65 -5.89
CA ALA A 261 8.30 -0.29 -6.87
C ALA A 261 7.17 -0.93 -7.70
N GLY A 262 6.05 -1.28 -7.05
CA GLY A 262 4.85 -1.75 -7.74
C GLY A 262 4.26 -0.69 -8.69
N ALA A 263 4.18 0.57 -8.27
CA ALA A 263 3.67 1.68 -9.08
C ALA A 263 4.56 2.00 -10.30
N LEU A 264 5.87 1.73 -10.19
CA LEU A 264 6.86 1.82 -11.27
C LEU A 264 6.85 0.60 -12.20
N GLY A 265 6.03 -0.42 -11.92
CA GLY A 265 5.95 -1.65 -12.71
C GLY A 265 7.22 -2.49 -12.69
N ARG A 266 8.00 -2.43 -11.59
CA ARG A 266 9.20 -3.26 -11.42
C ARG A 266 8.84 -4.61 -10.81
N PRO A 267 9.63 -5.67 -11.06
CA PRO A 267 9.51 -6.91 -10.29
C PRO A 267 9.70 -6.63 -8.80
N VAL A 268 8.77 -7.09 -7.97
CA VAL A 268 8.84 -6.90 -6.51
C VAL A 268 8.54 -8.20 -5.78
N TRP A 269 9.35 -8.53 -4.77
CA TRP A 269 9.04 -9.56 -3.80
C TRP A 269 8.78 -8.91 -2.44
N THR A 270 7.54 -9.02 -1.97
CA THR A 270 7.13 -8.42 -0.70
C THR A 270 7.12 -9.47 0.40
N LEU A 271 7.95 -9.25 1.43
CA LEU A 271 8.02 -10.06 2.64
C LEU A 271 6.93 -9.61 3.61
N LEU A 272 6.00 -10.49 3.93
CA LEU A 272 4.82 -10.18 4.73
C LEU A 272 4.88 -10.89 6.10
N PRO A 273 4.62 -10.16 7.20
CA PRO A 273 4.46 -10.78 8.50
C PRO A 273 3.19 -11.65 8.53
N PHE A 274 3.04 -12.47 9.57
CA PHE A 274 1.80 -13.23 9.78
C PHE A 274 0.60 -12.28 9.88
N GLU A 275 0.86 -11.17 10.58
CA GLU A 275 0.18 -9.88 10.69
C GLU A 275 -0.39 -9.19 9.44
N ALA A 276 -0.16 -9.68 8.22
CA ALA A 276 -0.20 -8.85 6.99
C ALA A 276 -1.47 -8.01 6.81
N ASP A 277 -1.31 -6.78 6.32
CA ASP A 277 -2.40 -5.86 6.06
C ASP A 277 -3.43 -6.43 5.05
N TRP A 278 -4.69 -6.02 5.22
CA TRP A 278 -5.83 -6.45 4.41
C TRP A 278 -5.60 -6.30 2.91
N ARG A 279 -4.79 -5.31 2.48
CA ARG A 279 -4.49 -5.07 1.05
C ARG A 279 -3.81 -6.27 0.38
N TRP A 280 -3.16 -7.13 1.17
CA TRP A 280 -2.47 -8.30 0.66
C TRP A 280 -3.36 -9.55 0.63
N MET A 281 -4.56 -9.55 1.21
CA MET A 281 -5.45 -10.73 1.30
C MET A 281 -4.81 -11.97 1.96
N LEU A 282 -5.59 -13.03 2.11
CA LEU A 282 -5.15 -14.34 2.62
C LEU A 282 -4.88 -15.35 1.50
N GLY A 283 -4.00 -16.30 1.77
CA GLY A 283 -3.88 -17.54 0.99
C GLY A 283 -3.35 -17.41 -0.45
N ARG A 284 -2.69 -16.29 -0.80
CA ARG A 284 -2.20 -16.05 -2.17
C ARG A 284 -0.77 -15.51 -2.19
N ASP A 285 0.01 -15.88 -3.20
CA ASP A 285 1.39 -15.43 -3.36
C ASP A 285 1.55 -14.32 -4.42
N ASP A 286 0.44 -13.86 -4.99
CA ASP A 286 0.34 -12.71 -5.90
C ASP A 286 -0.51 -11.60 -5.28
N THR A 287 -0.61 -10.46 -5.97
CA THR A 287 -1.50 -9.36 -5.56
C THR A 287 -2.20 -8.75 -6.78
N PRO A 288 -3.52 -8.53 -6.73
CA PRO A 288 -4.25 -7.88 -7.81
C PRO A 288 -3.93 -6.38 -7.89
N TRP A 289 -3.32 -5.80 -6.86
CA TRP A 289 -2.88 -4.40 -6.84
C TRP A 289 -1.65 -4.15 -7.72
N TYR A 290 -0.74 -5.12 -7.83
CA TYR A 290 0.54 -4.95 -8.52
C TYR A 290 0.88 -6.21 -9.32
N PRO A 291 0.68 -6.21 -10.66
CA PRO A 291 0.82 -7.42 -11.47
C PRO A 291 2.26 -7.96 -11.55
N THR A 292 3.26 -7.14 -11.20
CA THR A 292 4.68 -7.51 -11.18
C THR A 292 5.18 -7.97 -9.81
N MET A 293 4.29 -8.12 -8.83
CA MET A 293 4.65 -8.37 -7.44
C MET A 293 4.30 -9.79 -7.00
N ARG A 294 5.19 -10.38 -6.20
CA ARG A 294 5.05 -11.69 -5.57
C ARG A 294 5.17 -11.53 -4.05
N LEU A 295 4.43 -12.32 -3.29
CA LEU A 295 4.30 -12.22 -1.85
C LEU A 295 4.92 -13.44 -1.18
N PHE A 296 5.70 -13.19 -0.12
CA PHE A 296 6.33 -14.22 0.70
C PHE A 296 5.88 -14.03 2.13
N ARG A 297 5.09 -14.97 2.65
CA ARG A 297 4.34 -14.78 3.89
C ARG A 297 4.85 -15.66 5.00
N GLN A 298 4.91 -15.10 6.21
CA GLN A 298 5.03 -15.94 7.40
C GLN A 298 3.78 -16.82 7.56
N HIS A 299 4.00 -18.10 7.89
CA HIS A 299 2.93 -19.02 8.28
C HIS A 299 2.64 -18.98 9.78
N ARG A 300 3.57 -18.45 10.58
CA ARG A 300 3.45 -18.26 12.03
C ARG A 300 4.11 -16.95 12.45
N PRO A 301 3.58 -16.25 13.48
CA PRO A 301 4.16 -15.00 13.96
C PRO A 301 5.65 -15.14 14.28
N GLY A 302 6.47 -14.26 13.70
CA GLY A 302 7.91 -14.17 13.99
C GLY A 302 8.78 -15.21 13.27
N GLU A 303 8.20 -16.21 12.60
CA GLU A 303 8.96 -17.22 11.84
C GLU A 303 9.41 -16.68 10.47
N TRP A 304 10.35 -15.73 10.47
CA TRP A 304 10.97 -15.21 9.24
C TRP A 304 11.90 -16.23 8.56
N GLY A 305 12.48 -17.18 9.30
CA GLY A 305 13.45 -18.15 8.75
C GLY A 305 12.96 -18.89 7.50
N PRO A 306 11.78 -19.53 7.51
CA PRO A 306 11.20 -20.19 6.34
C PRO A 306 10.95 -19.24 5.16
N VAL A 307 10.52 -18.00 5.43
CA VAL A 307 10.29 -16.95 4.42
C VAL A 307 11.60 -16.61 3.71
N MET A 308 12.66 -16.35 4.49
CA MET A 308 13.99 -16.02 3.98
C MET A 308 14.63 -17.19 3.22
N ALA A 309 14.45 -18.43 3.71
CA ALA A 309 14.94 -19.62 3.02
C ALA A 309 14.24 -19.82 1.67
N ARG A 310 12.91 -19.58 1.60
CA ARG A 310 12.17 -19.64 0.33
C ARG A 310 12.66 -18.57 -0.65
N ALA A 311 12.74 -17.31 -0.22
CA ALA A 311 13.23 -16.22 -1.06
C ALA A 311 14.67 -16.47 -1.55
N ALA A 312 15.57 -16.95 -0.69
CA ALA A 312 16.94 -17.27 -1.08
C ALA A 312 17.02 -18.39 -2.14
N ARG A 313 16.20 -19.45 -1.99
CA ARG A 313 16.13 -20.51 -3.02
C ARG A 313 15.66 -19.97 -4.35
N GLU A 314 14.62 -19.14 -4.37
CA GLU A 314 14.10 -18.58 -5.61
C GLU A 314 15.06 -17.56 -6.26
N LEU A 315 15.88 -16.85 -5.47
CA LEU A 315 16.94 -15.98 -6.00
C LEU A 315 18.08 -16.77 -6.67
N ALA A 316 18.35 -17.98 -6.19
CA ALA A 316 19.45 -18.80 -6.69
C ALA A 316 19.16 -19.46 -8.05
N GLY A 317 17.90 -19.48 -8.50
CA GLY A 317 17.45 -20.16 -9.72
C GLY A 317 16.91 -21.55 -9.41
#